data_AF-A0A2W4J4T3-F1
#
_entry.id   AF-A0A2W4J4T3-F1
#
_cell.length_a   1.000
_cell.length_b   1.000
_cell.length_c   1.000
_cell.angle_alpha   90.00
_cell.angle_beta   90.00
_cell.angle_gamma   90.00
#
_symmetry.space_group_name_H-M   'P 1'
#
loop_
_entity.id
_entity.type
_entity.pdbx_description
1 polymer ?
#
loop_
_entity_poly.entity_id
_entity_poly.type
_entity_poly.pdbx_seq_one_letter_code
_entity_poly.pdbx_strand_id
1 'polypeptide(L)'
;MARRRFMLVLCVLVSLAPLVSCSDDELVPSSDGGGGSGASGGGGPVWASCDDGLHNGSESDVDCGGECSPCGLGQACRVHSDCESQTCIDGACAMPSCDDGIRNGGEADVDCGGPCEPCDAGRRCNAAEDCQSGRCVGGTCVAPSCTDRVRNGDETDVDCGGECPPCLAGLACAVGDDCESGVCIGESCQEASCDDGVQNGNETGVDCGGRCGTCPVGEGCRFGDDCQSGVCAHGVCQAPSCHDLVRNGDETGVDCGGACAPCPEGVACRDDVDCLSQTCSSGICVAPSCTDGVRNNDETDVDCGGSCAPCQPFRSCTQGSDCWSGICEDGVCTVPTCSDGVRNNTETDVDCGGSLCGGCAPGQLCNADSDCANEFCHRGTCFIPNCFDGFHNQDETDVDCGGSICGPCAVGRMCNVHEDCLSGVCFNGVCAPPSCSDNVLNQDETDVDCGGSCDPCAVGKICNVDEDCQSQVCTGGRCAAPICGDGKVNQPWEQCDEGPTGGDYCDENCQWANCPGIMVGSTCVFVPSTQSAPDKPTARSICQNLGPGWGLCDQSVVCDTAIHPYLISMCSCSGGAATCACSGTVNFYIHVENGTDRSHYVRGPGFPGCTQSAACALAGTATCGTPLCCLGP
;
A
#
# COMPACT_ATOMS: atom_id res chain seq x y z
N MET A 1 -25.51 -23.24 -39.10
CA MET A 1 -26.87 -23.08 -39.68
C MET A 1 -26.94 -23.88 -40.98
N ALA A 2 -28.13 -24.28 -41.47
CA ALA A 2 -28.25 -25.15 -42.66
C ALA A 2 -28.98 -24.49 -43.84
N ARG A 3 -28.43 -24.65 -45.06
CA ARG A 3 -29.10 -24.49 -46.37
C ARG A 3 -28.35 -25.32 -47.43
N ARG A 4 -29.01 -26.36 -47.97
CA ARG A 4 -29.52 -26.46 -49.36
C ARG A 4 -28.41 -26.47 -50.42
N ARG A 5 -28.03 -27.64 -50.96
CA ARG A 5 -28.74 -28.42 -52.01
C ARG A 5 -29.04 -27.60 -53.28
N PHE A 6 -28.39 -27.95 -54.37
CA PHE A 6 -29.07 -28.20 -55.65
C PHE A 6 -28.38 -29.36 -56.39
N MET A 7 -29.18 -30.19 -57.06
CA MET A 7 -28.74 -31.27 -57.94
C MET A 7 -29.48 -31.04 -59.25
N LEU A 8 -28.84 -31.21 -60.41
CA LEU A 8 -29.52 -31.04 -61.70
C LEU A 8 -29.10 -32.16 -62.65
N VAL A 9 -29.92 -33.20 -62.67
CA VAL A 9 -29.87 -34.27 -63.68
C VAL A 9 -30.74 -33.83 -64.85
N LEU A 10 -30.24 -33.93 -66.08
CA LEU A 10 -31.05 -33.78 -67.28
C LEU A 10 -30.88 -35.01 -68.18
N CYS A 11 -31.89 -35.89 -68.17
CA CYS A 11 -32.02 -36.93 -69.18
C CYS A 11 -32.85 -36.40 -70.35
N VAL A 12 -32.39 -36.62 -71.58
CA VAL A 12 -33.23 -36.61 -72.78
C VAL A 12 -33.08 -37.97 -73.45
N LEU A 13 -34.20 -38.57 -73.87
CA LEU A 13 -34.27 -39.94 -74.34
C LEU A 13 -34.67 -40.00 -75.82
N VAL A 14 -33.95 -40.86 -76.55
CA VAL A 14 -34.47 -41.76 -77.60
C VAL A 14 -35.06 -41.14 -78.89
N SER A 15 -34.44 -41.54 -80.01
CA SER A 15 -35.17 -42.05 -81.17
C SER A 15 -34.36 -43.17 -81.85
N LEU A 16 -34.87 -44.41 -81.86
CA LEU A 16 -34.27 -45.54 -82.59
C LEU A 16 -34.82 -45.64 -84.03
N ALA A 17 -33.99 -46.06 -84.98
CA ALA A 17 -34.35 -47.03 -86.03
C ALA A 17 -33.07 -47.64 -86.67
N PRO A 18 -33.07 -48.88 -87.21
CA PRO A 18 -31.84 -49.70 -87.23
C PRO A 18 -31.54 -50.52 -88.52
N LEU A 19 -30.42 -51.28 -88.49
CA LEU A 19 -30.01 -52.37 -89.43
C LEU A 19 -29.59 -51.86 -90.84
N VAL A 20 -28.64 -52.47 -91.56
CA VAL A 20 -28.44 -53.91 -91.89
C VAL A 20 -26.93 -54.29 -91.96
N SER A 21 -26.62 -55.59 -92.04
CA SER A 21 -25.27 -56.20 -92.06
C SER A 21 -24.95 -56.90 -93.40
N CYS A 22 -23.77 -57.52 -93.52
CA CYS A 22 -23.21 -58.33 -94.62
C CYS A 22 -22.55 -57.55 -95.79
N SER A 23 -21.64 -58.13 -96.60
CA SER A 23 -20.56 -59.13 -96.40
C SER A 23 -20.01 -59.53 -97.79
N ASP A 24 -18.68 -59.60 -97.92
CA ASP A 24 -17.89 -60.62 -98.66
C ASP A 24 -18.14 -60.95 -100.17
N ASP A 25 -17.10 -60.66 -100.97
CA ASP A 25 -16.44 -61.49 -102.03
C ASP A 25 -16.95 -61.66 -103.50
N GLU A 26 -16.02 -62.18 -104.33
CA GLU A 26 -16.03 -62.76 -105.71
C GLU A 26 -16.21 -61.91 -107.01
N LEU A 27 -15.07 -61.55 -107.62
CA LEU A 27 -14.49 -62.12 -108.88
C LEU A 27 -15.28 -62.26 -110.23
N VAL A 28 -14.81 -61.50 -111.27
CA VAL A 28 -14.72 -61.79 -112.76
C VAL A 28 -15.98 -62.19 -113.59
N PRO A 29 -15.96 -62.28 -114.97
CA PRO A 29 -15.02 -61.84 -116.03
C PRO A 29 -15.63 -61.06 -117.25
N SER A 30 -14.80 -60.84 -118.28
CA SER A 30 -14.95 -60.19 -119.62
C SER A 30 -16.06 -60.66 -120.60
N SER A 31 -16.37 -59.84 -121.64
CA SER A 31 -16.40 -60.26 -123.08
C SER A 31 -16.77 -59.18 -124.14
N ASP A 32 -15.97 -59.13 -125.21
CA ASP A 32 -16.17 -58.89 -126.67
C ASP A 32 -17.26 -57.98 -127.33
N GLY A 33 -16.82 -57.26 -128.39
CA GLY A 33 -17.56 -56.99 -129.65
C GLY A 33 -18.09 -55.57 -129.92
N GLY A 34 -18.09 -54.99 -131.14
CA GLY A 34 -17.42 -55.38 -132.40
C GLY A 34 -18.11 -54.91 -133.71
N GLY A 35 -17.35 -54.38 -134.69
CA GLY A 35 -17.67 -54.42 -136.14
C GLY A 35 -18.21 -53.17 -136.88
N GLY A 36 -17.96 -53.11 -138.21
CA GLY A 36 -18.65 -52.22 -139.19
C GLY A 36 -17.86 -50.97 -139.64
N SER A 37 -16.97 -50.98 -140.64
CA SER A 37 -17.12 -51.27 -142.09
C SER A 37 -17.75 -50.16 -142.95
N GLY A 38 -16.98 -49.55 -143.85
CA GLY A 38 -17.47 -48.67 -144.93
C GLY A 38 -16.36 -48.24 -145.90
N ALA A 39 -16.47 -48.56 -147.20
CA ALA A 39 -15.36 -48.41 -148.16
C ALA A 39 -15.77 -47.81 -149.51
N SER A 40 -14.93 -46.90 -150.06
CA SER A 40 -14.77 -46.51 -151.49
C SER A 40 -13.74 -45.34 -151.57
N GLY A 41 -12.87 -45.21 -152.59
CA GLY A 41 -12.52 -46.15 -153.65
C GLY A 41 -11.79 -45.50 -154.84
N GLY A 42 -10.49 -45.81 -155.01
CA GLY A 42 -9.72 -45.62 -156.26
C GLY A 42 -8.88 -44.32 -156.39
N GLY A 43 -7.64 -44.43 -156.90
CA GLY A 43 -6.80 -43.27 -157.22
C GLY A 43 -5.35 -43.57 -157.65
N GLY A 44 -4.50 -43.99 -156.70
CA GLY A 44 -3.03 -43.99 -156.85
C GLY A 44 -2.40 -42.61 -156.61
N PRO A 45 -1.06 -42.46 -156.56
CA PRO A 45 -0.01 -43.45 -156.85
C PRO A 45 0.48 -44.23 -155.60
N VAL A 46 1.57 -44.99 -155.75
CA VAL A 46 2.24 -45.71 -154.65
C VAL A 46 2.80 -44.77 -153.57
N TRP A 47 2.47 -45.04 -152.32
CA TRP A 47 3.00 -44.43 -151.10
C TRP A 47 3.68 -45.53 -150.25
N ALA A 48 4.49 -45.14 -149.27
CA ALA A 48 5.08 -46.07 -148.29
C ALA A 48 4.01 -46.84 -147.52
N SER A 49 4.33 -48.04 -147.03
CA SER A 49 3.40 -48.91 -146.30
C SER A 49 4.08 -49.46 -145.04
N CYS A 50 3.46 -49.21 -143.87
CA CYS A 50 3.92 -49.61 -142.53
C CYS A 50 3.89 -51.13 -142.26
N ASP A 51 4.13 -51.95 -143.28
CA ASP A 51 4.07 -53.41 -143.32
C ASP A 51 4.92 -53.95 -144.50
N ASP A 52 5.89 -53.16 -145.02
CA ASP A 52 6.65 -53.48 -146.24
C ASP A 52 8.09 -54.02 -146.00
N GLY A 53 8.58 -53.93 -144.76
CA GLY A 53 9.86 -54.50 -144.33
C GLY A 53 11.07 -53.61 -144.56
N LEU A 54 10.87 -52.33 -144.91
CA LEU A 54 11.92 -51.39 -145.25
C LEU A 54 11.68 -50.04 -144.56
N HIS A 55 12.59 -49.60 -143.69
CA HIS A 55 12.58 -48.26 -143.08
C HIS A 55 12.43 -47.16 -144.15
N ASN A 56 11.21 -46.66 -144.36
CA ASN A 56 10.90 -45.73 -145.44
C ASN A 56 9.71 -44.79 -145.11
N GLY A 57 9.35 -43.89 -146.04
CA GLY A 57 8.31 -42.89 -145.78
C GLY A 57 8.63 -41.96 -144.59
N SER A 58 7.74 -41.97 -143.58
CA SER A 58 7.85 -41.18 -142.34
C SER A 58 8.43 -41.96 -141.15
N GLU A 59 8.68 -43.26 -141.31
CA GLU A 59 9.09 -44.20 -140.26
C GLU A 59 10.37 -43.78 -139.52
N SER A 60 10.46 -44.17 -138.26
CA SER A 60 11.60 -43.93 -137.36
C SER A 60 12.41 -45.20 -137.06
N ASP A 61 11.80 -46.38 -137.19
CA ASP A 61 12.47 -47.68 -137.38
C ASP A 61 11.64 -48.51 -138.39
N VAL A 62 12.12 -49.68 -138.82
CA VAL A 62 11.46 -50.50 -139.86
C VAL A 62 9.98 -50.76 -139.52
N ASP A 63 9.08 -50.34 -140.43
CA ASP A 63 7.62 -50.47 -140.33
C ASP A 63 6.95 -49.72 -139.15
N CYS A 64 7.65 -48.82 -138.43
CA CYS A 64 7.09 -48.14 -137.24
C CYS A 64 7.54 -46.68 -137.02
N GLY A 65 6.74 -45.95 -136.23
CA GLY A 65 6.93 -44.52 -135.92
C GLY A 65 6.40 -43.57 -137.01
N GLY A 66 6.43 -42.26 -136.75
CA GLY A 66 5.92 -41.25 -137.68
C GLY A 66 4.40 -41.31 -137.87
N GLU A 67 3.93 -41.71 -139.06
CA GLU A 67 2.51 -41.95 -139.34
C GLU A 67 2.11 -43.44 -139.19
N CYS A 68 3.07 -44.31 -138.89
CA CYS A 68 2.87 -45.74 -138.64
C CYS A 68 2.56 -46.05 -137.16
N SER A 69 2.33 -47.33 -136.85
CA SER A 69 2.18 -47.79 -135.46
C SER A 69 3.42 -47.41 -134.62
N PRO A 70 3.27 -47.10 -133.32
CA PRO A 70 4.42 -46.83 -132.45
C PRO A 70 5.34 -48.05 -132.33
N CYS A 71 6.65 -47.78 -132.32
CA CYS A 71 7.71 -48.77 -132.15
C CYS A 71 7.77 -49.31 -130.70
N GLY A 72 8.20 -50.56 -130.56
CA GLY A 72 8.45 -51.20 -129.26
C GLY A 72 9.78 -50.79 -128.62
N LEU A 73 10.02 -51.28 -127.41
CA LEU A 73 11.23 -50.98 -126.63
C LEU A 73 12.52 -51.37 -127.37
N GLY A 74 13.51 -50.48 -127.36
CA GLY A 74 14.82 -50.64 -128.00
C GLY A 74 14.87 -50.36 -129.50
N GLN A 75 13.74 -50.09 -130.15
CA GLN A 75 13.66 -49.66 -131.55
C GLN A 75 14.01 -48.17 -131.72
N ALA A 76 14.37 -47.76 -132.93
CA ALA A 76 14.78 -46.39 -133.21
C ALA A 76 13.60 -45.38 -133.24
N CYS A 77 13.86 -44.16 -132.75
CA CYS A 77 12.86 -43.10 -132.63
C CYS A 77 13.47 -41.71 -132.93
N ARG A 78 12.61 -40.75 -133.30
CA ARG A 78 12.98 -39.33 -133.49
C ARG A 78 12.18 -38.40 -132.59
N VAL A 79 10.96 -38.79 -132.22
CA VAL A 79 10.10 -38.10 -131.27
C VAL A 79 9.45 -39.09 -130.31
N HIS A 80 9.05 -38.61 -129.14
CA HIS A 80 8.35 -39.36 -128.09
C HIS A 80 7.18 -40.21 -128.62
N SER A 81 6.36 -39.66 -129.52
CA SER A 81 5.21 -40.35 -130.11
C SER A 81 5.56 -41.48 -131.08
N ASP A 82 6.83 -41.65 -131.45
CA ASP A 82 7.26 -42.81 -132.25
C ASP A 82 7.29 -44.09 -131.42
N CYS A 83 7.20 -44.02 -130.09
CA CYS A 83 7.35 -45.15 -129.17
C CYS A 83 6.03 -45.51 -128.47
N GLU A 84 5.74 -46.80 -128.31
CA GLU A 84 4.58 -47.27 -127.53
C GLU A 84 4.65 -46.81 -126.07
N SER A 85 5.87 -46.73 -125.52
CA SER A 85 6.19 -46.17 -124.20
C SER A 85 6.10 -44.64 -124.12
N GLN A 86 5.88 -43.95 -125.24
CA GLN A 86 5.99 -42.49 -125.39
C GLN A 86 7.35 -41.90 -124.97
N THR A 87 8.39 -42.73 -124.81
CA THR A 87 9.68 -42.36 -124.20
C THR A 87 10.81 -42.61 -125.20
N CYS A 88 11.44 -41.54 -125.71
CA CYS A 88 12.43 -41.59 -126.79
C CYS A 88 13.75 -40.94 -126.35
N ILE A 89 14.72 -41.74 -125.91
CA ILE A 89 15.97 -41.28 -125.28
C ILE A 89 17.15 -41.74 -126.14
N ASP A 90 18.10 -40.83 -126.41
CA ASP A 90 19.26 -41.06 -127.29
C ASP A 90 18.93 -41.67 -128.67
N GLY A 91 17.70 -41.49 -129.14
CA GLY A 91 17.19 -42.01 -130.42
C GLY A 91 16.66 -43.45 -130.37
N ALA A 92 16.42 -44.02 -129.19
CA ALA A 92 15.77 -45.32 -129.01
C ALA A 92 14.59 -45.26 -128.02
N CYS A 93 13.60 -46.14 -128.23
CA CYS A 93 12.43 -46.25 -127.37
C CYS A 93 12.79 -46.88 -126.02
N ALA A 94 12.75 -46.10 -124.95
CA ALA A 94 13.03 -46.53 -123.59
C ALA A 94 11.75 -46.92 -122.83
N MET A 95 11.87 -47.52 -121.65
CA MET A 95 10.76 -47.57 -120.69
C MET A 95 10.68 -46.22 -119.95
N PRO A 96 9.47 -45.77 -119.57
CA PRO A 96 9.28 -44.55 -118.79
C PRO A 96 9.97 -44.66 -117.41
N SER A 97 10.56 -43.56 -116.92
CA SER A 97 11.21 -43.52 -115.61
C SER A 97 11.28 -42.11 -115.01
N CYS A 98 11.17 -42.02 -113.69
CA CYS A 98 11.09 -40.79 -112.88
C CYS A 98 12.35 -39.88 -112.85
N ASP A 99 13.21 -39.98 -113.86
CA ASP A 99 14.48 -39.25 -114.01
C ASP A 99 14.81 -38.99 -115.50
N ASP A 100 13.85 -39.14 -116.43
CA ASP A 100 14.09 -39.10 -117.88
C ASP A 100 13.83 -37.75 -118.59
N GLY A 101 13.26 -36.78 -117.87
CA GLY A 101 13.01 -35.42 -118.34
C GLY A 101 11.73 -35.27 -119.16
N ILE A 102 10.87 -36.29 -119.22
CA ILE A 102 9.69 -36.34 -120.08
C ILE A 102 8.47 -36.76 -119.25
N ARG A 103 7.44 -35.89 -119.13
CA ARG A 103 6.20 -36.22 -118.41
C ARG A 103 5.44 -37.39 -119.09
N ASN A 104 5.77 -38.61 -118.70
CA ASN A 104 5.30 -39.87 -119.27
C ASN A 104 4.73 -40.75 -118.13
N GLY A 105 4.70 -42.09 -118.27
CA GLY A 105 4.63 -43.06 -117.16
C GLY A 105 3.39 -43.12 -116.26
N GLY A 106 2.57 -42.07 -116.20
CA GLY A 106 1.58 -41.80 -115.14
C GLY A 106 1.87 -40.55 -114.30
N GLU A 107 2.93 -39.78 -114.64
CA GLU A 107 3.45 -38.67 -113.84
C GLU A 107 2.53 -37.44 -113.74
N ALA A 108 2.73 -36.70 -112.64
CA ALA A 108 1.94 -35.53 -112.27
C ALA A 108 2.53 -34.22 -112.82
N ASP A 109 3.85 -34.09 -112.81
CA ASP A 109 4.63 -33.16 -113.65
C ASP A 109 5.87 -33.89 -114.20
N VAL A 110 6.74 -33.22 -114.96
CA VAL A 110 7.99 -33.84 -115.44
C VAL A 110 8.83 -34.36 -114.25
N ASP A 111 9.12 -35.67 -114.28
CA ASP A 111 9.92 -36.44 -113.30
C ASP A 111 9.32 -36.56 -111.88
N CYS A 112 8.01 -36.30 -111.67
CA CYS A 112 7.43 -36.38 -110.32
C CYS A 112 5.90 -36.64 -110.25
N GLY A 113 5.49 -37.19 -109.09
CA GLY A 113 4.11 -37.55 -108.73
C GLY A 113 3.57 -38.78 -109.47
N GLY A 114 2.34 -39.19 -109.14
CA GLY A 114 1.73 -40.42 -109.65
C GLY A 114 2.49 -41.68 -109.17
N PRO A 115 3.17 -42.43 -110.06
CA PRO A 115 4.04 -43.56 -109.67
C PRO A 115 5.42 -43.14 -109.17
N CYS A 116 5.77 -41.85 -109.25
CA CYS A 116 7.07 -41.27 -108.90
C CYS A 116 7.03 -40.51 -107.57
N GLU A 117 8.19 -40.10 -107.05
CA GLU A 117 8.30 -39.31 -105.82
C GLU A 117 7.47 -38.00 -105.90
N PRO A 118 6.86 -37.52 -104.79
CA PRO A 118 5.99 -36.35 -104.81
C PRO A 118 6.70 -35.06 -105.23
N CYS A 119 6.02 -34.24 -106.02
CA CYS A 119 6.55 -33.00 -106.58
C CYS A 119 6.74 -31.86 -105.56
N ASP A 120 7.74 -31.01 -105.81
CA ASP A 120 7.93 -29.71 -105.17
C ASP A 120 6.73 -28.76 -105.35
N ALA A 121 6.60 -27.76 -104.47
CA ALA A 121 5.66 -26.66 -104.63
C ALA A 121 5.90 -25.89 -105.94
N GLY A 122 4.80 -25.57 -106.65
CA GLY A 122 4.80 -24.91 -107.96
C GLY A 122 4.76 -25.87 -109.16
N ARG A 123 5.01 -27.17 -108.96
CA ARG A 123 4.84 -28.22 -109.99
C ARG A 123 3.36 -28.57 -110.22
N ARG A 124 3.07 -29.26 -111.32
CA ARG A 124 1.73 -29.76 -111.66
C ARG A 124 1.35 -30.99 -110.83
N CYS A 125 0.06 -31.15 -110.59
CA CYS A 125 -0.51 -32.30 -109.88
C CYS A 125 -1.89 -32.68 -110.41
N ASN A 126 -2.27 -33.94 -110.23
CA ASN A 126 -3.61 -34.47 -110.50
C ASN A 126 -4.34 -34.84 -109.19
N ALA A 127 -3.60 -35.35 -108.20
CA ALA A 127 -4.06 -35.79 -106.88
C ALA A 127 -3.25 -35.10 -105.76
N ALA A 128 -3.64 -35.29 -104.49
CA ALA A 128 -2.99 -34.64 -103.34
C ALA A 128 -1.61 -35.23 -103.02
N GLU A 129 -1.51 -36.54 -103.23
CA GLU A 129 -0.37 -37.43 -103.05
C GLU A 129 0.76 -37.15 -104.05
N ASP A 130 0.46 -36.46 -105.17
CA ASP A 130 1.42 -36.01 -106.17
C ASP A 130 2.36 -34.89 -105.65
N CYS A 131 2.12 -34.35 -104.46
CA CYS A 131 2.81 -33.18 -103.92
C CYS A 131 3.47 -33.48 -102.58
N GLN A 132 4.70 -33.00 -102.34
CA GLN A 132 5.41 -33.18 -101.07
C GLN A 132 4.65 -32.58 -99.87
N SER A 133 3.83 -31.55 -100.11
CA SER A 133 2.94 -30.93 -99.12
C SER A 133 1.62 -31.71 -98.87
N GLY A 134 1.38 -32.81 -99.59
CA GLY A 134 0.09 -33.51 -99.59
C GLY A 134 -1.06 -32.65 -100.13
N ARG A 135 -0.77 -31.59 -100.91
CA ARG A 135 -1.76 -30.55 -101.23
C ARG A 135 -1.68 -30.05 -102.68
N CYS A 136 -2.58 -30.58 -103.50
CA CYS A 136 -2.82 -30.14 -104.87
C CYS A 136 -3.99 -29.16 -104.94
N VAL A 137 -3.76 -27.92 -105.38
CA VAL A 137 -4.79 -26.88 -105.52
C VAL A 137 -4.80 -26.33 -106.94
N GLY A 138 -5.93 -26.47 -107.64
CA GLY A 138 -6.08 -25.98 -109.02
C GLY A 138 -5.23 -26.72 -110.06
N GLY A 139 -4.66 -27.89 -109.72
CA GLY A 139 -3.73 -28.64 -110.57
C GLY A 139 -2.25 -28.23 -110.39
N THR A 140 -1.93 -27.49 -109.31
CA THR A 140 -0.57 -27.12 -108.92
C THR A 140 -0.32 -27.47 -107.44
N CYS A 141 0.85 -28.04 -107.14
CA CYS A 141 1.30 -28.26 -105.77
C CYS A 141 1.54 -26.92 -105.08
N VAL A 142 0.95 -26.71 -103.91
CA VAL A 142 1.20 -25.50 -103.10
C VAL A 142 2.11 -25.83 -101.93
N ALA A 143 2.82 -24.83 -101.41
CA ALA A 143 3.63 -24.99 -100.21
C ALA A 143 2.76 -25.37 -98.99
N PRO A 144 3.32 -26.08 -97.99
CA PRO A 144 2.65 -26.33 -96.71
C PRO A 144 2.26 -25.02 -96.01
N SER A 145 1.20 -25.04 -95.21
CA SER A 145 0.74 -23.85 -94.49
C SER A 145 -0.26 -24.17 -93.36
N CYS A 146 -0.03 -23.56 -92.19
CA CYS A 146 -0.76 -23.65 -90.91
C CYS A 146 -2.26 -23.26 -90.90
N THR A 147 -2.98 -23.43 -92.01
CA THR A 147 -4.42 -23.16 -92.19
C THR A 147 -5.04 -23.99 -93.33
N ASP A 148 -4.33 -25.00 -93.84
CA ASP A 148 -4.73 -25.78 -95.02
C ASP A 148 -5.33 -27.17 -94.77
N ARG A 149 -5.34 -27.60 -93.51
CA ARG A 149 -6.00 -28.80 -92.98
C ARG A 149 -5.38 -30.12 -93.40
N VAL A 150 -4.10 -30.11 -93.75
CA VAL A 150 -3.29 -31.30 -94.00
C VAL A 150 -2.04 -31.17 -93.13
N ARG A 151 -1.83 -32.10 -92.19
CA ARG A 151 -0.60 -32.11 -91.38
C ARG A 151 0.61 -32.28 -92.30
N ASN A 152 1.34 -31.20 -92.55
CA ASN A 152 2.45 -31.14 -93.51
C ASN A 152 3.58 -30.21 -93.01
N GLY A 153 4.69 -30.15 -93.73
CA GLY A 153 5.86 -29.39 -93.28
C GLY A 153 6.44 -29.96 -91.97
N ASP A 154 6.53 -29.12 -90.94
CA ASP A 154 6.98 -29.42 -89.59
C ASP A 154 5.84 -29.50 -88.55
N GLU A 155 4.58 -29.45 -89.00
CA GLU A 155 3.39 -29.52 -88.13
C GLU A 155 3.31 -30.82 -87.29
N THR A 156 2.98 -30.68 -86.00
CA THR A 156 2.83 -31.81 -85.07
C THR A 156 1.41 -32.33 -84.99
N ASP A 157 0.41 -31.49 -85.27
CA ASP A 157 -0.94 -31.89 -85.66
C ASP A 157 -1.46 -30.94 -86.74
N VAL A 158 -2.61 -31.25 -87.33
CA VAL A 158 -3.17 -30.50 -88.47
C VAL A 158 -3.28 -29.00 -88.16
N ASP A 159 -2.60 -28.17 -88.97
CA ASP A 159 -2.53 -26.70 -88.87
C ASP A 159 -1.77 -26.15 -87.62
N CYS A 160 -1.02 -26.96 -86.85
CA CYS A 160 -0.35 -26.51 -85.60
C CYS A 160 0.96 -27.24 -85.21
N GLY A 161 1.76 -26.58 -84.34
CA GLY A 161 3.08 -27.05 -83.88
C GLY A 161 4.25 -26.68 -84.82
N GLY A 162 5.49 -26.82 -84.36
CA GLY A 162 6.67 -26.39 -85.12
C GLY A 162 6.74 -24.87 -85.32
N GLU A 163 6.96 -24.38 -86.55
CA GLU A 163 6.85 -22.96 -86.91
C GLU A 163 5.39 -22.45 -86.99
N CYS A 164 4.39 -23.33 -86.88
CA CYS A 164 2.97 -22.97 -86.83
C CYS A 164 2.52 -22.57 -85.41
N PRO A 165 1.30 -21.98 -85.25
CA PRO A 165 0.77 -21.66 -83.92
C PRO A 165 0.67 -22.91 -83.01
N PRO A 166 0.85 -22.78 -81.68
CA PRO A 166 0.74 -23.92 -80.78
C PRO A 166 -0.64 -24.60 -80.81
N CYS A 167 -0.62 -25.92 -80.73
CA CYS A 167 -1.77 -26.79 -80.69
C CYS A 167 -2.56 -26.67 -79.37
N LEU A 168 -3.87 -26.90 -79.46
CA LEU A 168 -4.76 -27.03 -78.30
C LEU A 168 -4.58 -28.40 -77.60
N ALA A 169 -5.01 -28.49 -76.35
CA ALA A 169 -4.99 -29.74 -75.59
C ALA A 169 -5.73 -30.90 -76.30
N GLY A 170 -5.15 -32.09 -76.24
CA GLY A 170 -5.62 -33.31 -76.91
C GLY A 170 -5.11 -33.50 -78.34
N LEU A 171 -4.51 -32.49 -78.96
CA LEU A 171 -3.82 -32.62 -80.26
C LEU A 171 -2.40 -33.18 -80.09
N ALA A 172 -1.75 -33.54 -81.21
CA ALA A 172 -0.43 -34.16 -81.22
C ALA A 172 0.74 -33.16 -81.18
N CYS A 173 1.84 -33.55 -80.52
CA CYS A 173 3.02 -32.71 -80.25
C CYS A 173 4.33 -33.52 -80.23
N ALA A 174 5.46 -32.85 -80.38
CA ALA A 174 6.81 -33.42 -80.24
C ALA A 174 7.60 -32.80 -79.07
N VAL A 175 7.38 -31.51 -78.79
CA VAL A 175 7.98 -30.73 -77.70
C VAL A 175 6.93 -29.87 -76.99
N GLY A 176 7.27 -29.29 -75.84
CA GLY A 176 6.35 -28.43 -75.08
C GLY A 176 5.89 -27.19 -75.84
N ASP A 177 6.79 -26.57 -76.62
CA ASP A 177 6.52 -25.36 -77.41
C ASP A 177 5.44 -25.57 -78.49
N ASP A 178 5.16 -26.82 -78.88
CA ASP A 178 4.07 -27.16 -79.81
C ASP A 178 2.67 -26.98 -79.18
N CYS A 179 2.55 -26.73 -77.89
CA CYS A 179 1.29 -26.74 -77.13
C CYS A 179 0.99 -25.37 -76.50
N GLU A 180 -0.27 -24.91 -76.52
CA GLU A 180 -0.68 -23.65 -75.84
C GLU A 180 -0.40 -23.68 -74.32
N SER A 181 -0.37 -24.87 -73.71
CA SER A 181 -0.01 -25.09 -72.31
C SER A 181 1.50 -25.15 -72.03
N GLY A 182 2.34 -25.32 -73.06
CA GLY A 182 3.76 -25.67 -72.91
C GLY A 182 4.00 -27.16 -72.57
N VAL A 183 2.96 -28.00 -72.50
CA VAL A 183 3.03 -29.36 -71.94
C VAL A 183 2.71 -30.43 -72.98
N CYS A 184 3.75 -31.09 -73.48
CA CYS A 184 3.66 -32.26 -74.35
C CYS A 184 3.98 -33.54 -73.57
N ILE A 185 3.00 -34.44 -73.39
CA ILE A 185 3.19 -35.72 -72.68
C ILE A 185 2.57 -36.85 -73.52
N GLY A 186 3.36 -37.88 -73.81
CA GLY A 186 2.89 -39.04 -74.57
C GLY A 186 2.45 -38.69 -76.00
N GLU A 187 3.20 -37.79 -76.66
CA GLU A 187 2.93 -37.28 -78.01
C GLU A 187 1.61 -36.48 -78.13
N SER A 188 1.02 -36.03 -77.01
CA SER A 188 -0.19 -35.19 -76.99
C SER A 188 -0.12 -34.01 -76.01
N CYS A 189 -0.65 -32.85 -76.43
CA CYS A 189 -0.74 -31.64 -75.63
C CYS A 189 -1.71 -31.82 -74.45
N GLN A 190 -1.27 -31.47 -73.23
CA GLN A 190 -2.11 -31.56 -72.03
C GLN A 190 -2.84 -30.23 -71.76
N GLU A 191 -3.94 -30.28 -71.02
CA GLU A 191 -4.53 -29.06 -70.42
C GLU A 191 -3.61 -28.53 -69.33
N ALA A 192 -3.46 -27.20 -69.27
CA ALA A 192 -2.75 -26.46 -68.22
C ALA A 192 -3.23 -26.84 -66.81
N SER A 193 -2.33 -27.24 -65.92
CA SER A 193 -2.66 -27.73 -64.57
C SER A 193 -1.56 -27.45 -63.53
N CYS A 194 -1.99 -27.23 -62.28
CA CYS A 194 -1.17 -26.82 -61.14
C CYS A 194 -0.11 -27.84 -60.62
N ASP A 195 0.30 -28.79 -61.44
CA ASP A 195 1.23 -29.89 -61.12
C ASP A 195 1.94 -30.41 -62.41
N ASP A 196 2.06 -29.59 -63.47
CA ASP A 196 2.57 -30.00 -64.79
C ASP A 196 4.03 -29.60 -65.11
N GLY A 197 4.62 -28.73 -64.29
CA GLY A 197 6.05 -28.39 -64.31
C GLY A 197 6.45 -27.19 -65.16
N VAL A 198 5.49 -26.44 -65.73
CA VAL A 198 5.75 -25.16 -66.42
C VAL A 198 4.79 -24.07 -65.92
N GLN A 199 5.26 -22.81 -65.83
CA GLN A 199 4.37 -21.70 -65.46
C GLN A 199 3.38 -21.40 -66.60
N ASN A 200 2.11 -21.77 -66.43
CA ASN A 200 1.09 -21.59 -67.47
C ASN A 200 -0.26 -21.08 -66.93
N GLY A 201 -1.29 -21.08 -67.79
CA GLY A 201 -2.70 -20.92 -67.36
C GLY A 201 -3.04 -19.63 -66.59
N ASN A 202 -3.10 -19.72 -65.25
CA ASN A 202 -3.43 -18.62 -64.33
C ASN A 202 -2.35 -18.45 -63.23
N GLU A 203 -1.19 -19.08 -63.38
CA GLU A 203 -0.16 -19.21 -62.35
C GLU A 203 0.74 -17.98 -62.25
N THR A 204 1.34 -17.79 -61.07
CA THR A 204 2.27 -16.69 -60.81
C THR A 204 3.71 -17.14 -60.60
N GLY A 205 3.93 -18.37 -60.13
CA GLY A 205 5.20 -19.11 -60.21
C GLY A 205 4.99 -20.41 -60.99
N VAL A 206 5.95 -21.34 -60.94
CA VAL A 206 5.73 -22.67 -61.56
C VAL A 206 4.80 -23.51 -60.67
N ASP A 207 3.77 -24.13 -61.25
CA ASP A 207 2.76 -24.97 -60.55
C ASP A 207 1.98 -24.25 -59.43
N CYS A 208 2.00 -22.90 -59.37
CA CYS A 208 1.53 -22.19 -58.18
C CYS A 208 0.97 -20.76 -58.40
N GLY A 209 0.11 -20.34 -57.46
CA GLY A 209 -0.49 -19.01 -57.39
C GLY A 209 -1.77 -18.83 -58.23
N GLY A 210 -2.42 -17.67 -58.08
CA GLY A 210 -3.60 -17.25 -58.85
C GLY A 210 -4.88 -18.07 -58.62
N ARG A 211 -4.90 -19.31 -59.14
CA ARG A 211 -5.96 -20.32 -58.90
C ARG A 211 -5.44 -21.65 -58.34
N CYS A 212 -4.13 -21.83 -58.36
CA CYS A 212 -3.44 -23.01 -57.85
C CYS A 212 -3.16 -22.88 -56.34
N GLY A 213 -2.34 -23.79 -55.80
CA GLY A 213 -1.86 -23.67 -54.41
C GLY A 213 -0.97 -22.44 -54.20
N THR A 214 -0.81 -22.01 -52.96
CA THR A 214 0.08 -20.88 -52.62
C THR A 214 1.54 -21.23 -52.90
N CYS A 215 2.24 -20.38 -53.64
CA CYS A 215 3.65 -20.48 -53.96
C CYS A 215 4.56 -20.47 -52.72
N PRO A 216 5.66 -21.24 -52.71
CA PRO A 216 6.71 -21.15 -51.70
C PRO A 216 7.57 -19.89 -51.86
N VAL A 217 8.45 -19.64 -50.90
CA VAL A 217 9.40 -18.51 -50.94
C VAL A 217 10.36 -18.66 -52.12
N GLY A 218 10.53 -17.58 -52.90
CA GLY A 218 11.38 -17.53 -54.09
C GLY A 218 10.64 -17.72 -55.42
N GLU A 219 9.42 -18.24 -55.40
CA GLU A 219 8.56 -18.37 -56.59
C GLU A 219 7.84 -17.06 -56.94
N GLY A 220 7.35 -16.98 -58.18
CA GLY A 220 6.68 -15.78 -58.69
C GLY A 220 5.30 -15.51 -58.10
N CYS A 221 4.93 -14.24 -57.97
CA CYS A 221 3.68 -13.80 -57.34
C CYS A 221 3.13 -12.50 -57.93
N ARG A 222 1.85 -12.24 -57.71
CA ARG A 222 1.18 -10.98 -58.06
C ARG A 222 0.58 -10.26 -56.85
N PHE A 223 0.08 -11.02 -55.88
CA PHE A 223 -0.52 -10.56 -54.64
C PHE A 223 -0.02 -11.39 -53.46
N GLY A 224 -0.21 -10.90 -52.22
CA GLY A 224 0.18 -11.63 -51.02
C GLY A 224 -0.48 -13.00 -50.91
N ASP A 225 -1.75 -13.10 -51.33
CA ASP A 225 -2.55 -14.33 -51.36
C ASP A 225 -1.97 -15.43 -52.27
N ASP A 226 -1.09 -15.09 -53.22
CA ASP A 226 -0.39 -16.09 -54.04
C ASP A 226 0.72 -16.82 -53.25
N CYS A 227 1.18 -16.26 -52.13
CA CYS A 227 2.36 -16.72 -51.39
C CYS A 227 2.00 -17.41 -50.07
N GLN A 228 2.70 -18.50 -49.72
CA GLN A 228 2.52 -19.18 -48.43
C GLN A 228 2.89 -18.27 -47.23
N SER A 229 3.74 -17.27 -47.44
CA SER A 229 4.10 -16.24 -46.45
C SER A 229 3.10 -15.08 -46.34
N GLY A 230 2.16 -14.95 -47.28
CA GLY A 230 1.35 -13.74 -47.44
C GLY A 230 2.10 -12.54 -48.04
N VAL A 231 3.41 -12.66 -48.33
CA VAL A 231 4.26 -11.54 -48.73
C VAL A 231 4.72 -11.69 -50.18
N CYS A 232 4.12 -10.90 -51.07
CA CYS A 232 4.58 -10.74 -52.45
C CYS A 232 5.30 -9.39 -52.61
N ALA A 233 6.60 -9.40 -52.91
CA ALA A 233 7.37 -8.19 -53.15
C ALA A 233 8.22 -8.32 -54.43
N HIS A 234 8.27 -7.26 -55.23
CA HIS A 234 8.97 -7.24 -56.53
C HIS A 234 8.56 -8.36 -57.51
N GLY A 235 7.38 -8.96 -57.34
CA GLY A 235 6.89 -10.09 -58.14
C GLY A 235 7.37 -11.46 -57.68
N VAL A 236 7.99 -11.56 -56.50
CA VAL A 236 8.51 -12.81 -55.91
C VAL A 236 8.02 -12.97 -54.47
N CYS A 237 7.65 -14.20 -54.08
CA CYS A 237 7.25 -14.52 -52.71
C CYS A 237 8.45 -14.40 -51.76
N GLN A 238 8.33 -13.53 -50.76
CA GLN A 238 9.38 -13.30 -49.77
C GLN A 238 9.24 -14.24 -48.58
N ALA A 239 10.33 -14.41 -47.83
CA ALA A 239 10.31 -15.10 -46.55
C ALA A 239 9.51 -14.27 -45.51
N PRO A 240 8.77 -14.93 -44.59
CA PRO A 240 8.22 -14.31 -43.39
C PRO A 240 9.23 -13.46 -42.63
N SER A 241 8.84 -12.27 -42.15
CA SER A 241 9.69 -11.42 -41.33
C SER A 241 8.90 -10.48 -40.42
N CYS A 242 9.45 -10.21 -39.23
CA CYS A 242 8.87 -9.38 -38.17
C CYS A 242 8.69 -7.87 -38.49
N HIS A 243 8.60 -7.50 -39.77
CA HIS A 243 8.47 -6.12 -40.26
C HIS A 243 7.75 -6.07 -41.64
N ASP A 244 7.00 -7.11 -42.04
CA ASP A 244 6.34 -7.21 -43.35
C ASP A 244 4.84 -6.85 -43.33
N LEU A 245 4.29 -6.50 -42.16
CA LEU A 245 2.92 -6.05 -41.93
C LEU A 245 1.83 -7.12 -42.13
N VAL A 246 2.17 -8.42 -42.25
CA VAL A 246 1.21 -9.52 -42.26
C VAL A 246 1.56 -10.60 -41.25
N ARG A 247 0.60 -11.01 -40.41
CA ARG A 247 0.79 -12.10 -39.45
C ARG A 247 1.11 -13.40 -40.19
N ASN A 248 2.36 -13.82 -40.16
CA ASN A 248 2.86 -15.03 -40.81
C ASN A 248 3.84 -15.79 -39.90
N GLY A 249 4.63 -16.72 -40.44
CA GLY A 249 5.65 -17.45 -39.68
C GLY A 249 5.11 -18.13 -38.42
N ASP A 250 5.75 -17.88 -37.28
CA ASP A 250 5.32 -18.31 -35.94
C ASP A 250 4.66 -17.17 -35.11
N GLU A 251 4.42 -16.01 -35.71
CA GLU A 251 3.92 -14.79 -35.06
C GLU A 251 2.57 -14.96 -34.37
N THR A 252 2.41 -14.21 -33.27
CA THR A 252 1.15 -14.18 -32.52
C THR A 252 0.39 -12.87 -32.70
N GLY A 253 1.09 -11.76 -32.85
CA GLY A 253 0.55 -10.51 -33.36
C GLY A 253 0.72 -10.39 -34.87
N VAL A 254 0.85 -9.16 -35.36
CA VAL A 254 1.45 -8.85 -36.66
C VAL A 254 2.82 -8.24 -36.35
N ASP A 255 3.88 -8.68 -37.02
CA ASP A 255 5.26 -8.24 -36.81
C ASP A 255 5.83 -8.58 -35.40
N CYS A 256 5.16 -9.44 -34.62
CA CYS A 256 5.52 -9.68 -33.20
C CYS A 256 5.06 -11.04 -32.60
N GLY A 257 5.75 -11.45 -31.54
CA GLY A 257 5.57 -12.75 -30.86
C GLY A 257 6.34 -13.91 -31.51
N GLY A 258 6.39 -15.07 -30.87
CA GLY A 258 7.20 -16.20 -31.33
C GLY A 258 8.70 -15.88 -31.38
N ALA A 259 9.34 -16.08 -32.53
CA ALA A 259 10.72 -15.69 -32.78
C ALA A 259 10.94 -14.17 -32.97
N CYS A 260 9.87 -13.38 -33.09
CA CYS A 260 9.93 -11.93 -33.25
C CYS A 260 10.02 -11.19 -31.89
N ALA A 261 10.07 -9.85 -31.93
CA ALA A 261 10.03 -9.06 -30.71
C ALA A 261 8.68 -9.24 -29.98
N PRO A 262 8.62 -9.18 -28.63
CA PRO A 262 7.36 -9.28 -27.90
C PRO A 262 6.38 -8.15 -28.25
N CYS A 263 5.11 -8.52 -28.43
CA CYS A 263 4.01 -7.66 -28.80
C CYS A 263 3.64 -6.63 -27.71
N PRO A 264 3.14 -5.44 -28.08
CA PRO A 264 2.56 -4.49 -27.15
C PRO A 264 1.16 -4.94 -26.67
N GLU A 265 0.64 -4.26 -25.65
CA GLU A 265 -0.69 -4.50 -25.09
C GLU A 265 -1.82 -4.41 -26.14
N GLY A 266 -2.86 -5.24 -25.97
CA GLY A 266 -4.01 -5.33 -26.86
C GLY A 266 -3.79 -6.17 -28.13
N VAL A 267 -2.57 -6.62 -28.40
CA VAL A 267 -2.23 -7.51 -29.52
C VAL A 267 -2.36 -8.98 -29.10
N ALA A 268 -2.57 -9.89 -30.06
CA ALA A 268 -2.75 -11.31 -29.78
C ALA A 268 -1.43 -12.04 -29.43
N CYS A 269 -1.56 -13.05 -28.57
CA CYS A 269 -0.47 -13.88 -28.04
C CYS A 269 -0.89 -15.35 -27.93
N ARG A 270 0.08 -16.25 -27.71
CA ARG A 270 -0.14 -17.66 -27.34
C ARG A 270 0.41 -17.94 -25.95
N ASP A 271 1.61 -17.45 -25.68
CA ASP A 271 2.41 -17.69 -24.48
C ASP A 271 2.87 -16.33 -23.89
N ASP A 272 3.16 -16.26 -22.60
CA ASP A 272 3.47 -15.00 -21.92
C ASP A 272 4.68 -14.26 -22.50
N VAL A 273 5.67 -15.01 -23.00
CA VAL A 273 6.88 -14.49 -23.66
C VAL A 273 6.58 -13.72 -24.96
N ASP A 274 5.42 -13.94 -25.58
CA ASP A 274 4.97 -13.18 -26.75
C ASP A 274 4.65 -11.72 -26.41
N CYS A 275 4.54 -11.36 -25.14
CA CYS A 275 4.07 -10.05 -24.68
C CYS A 275 5.18 -9.23 -24.01
N LEU A 276 5.24 -7.93 -24.32
CA LEU A 276 6.16 -6.99 -23.68
C LEU A 276 5.88 -6.84 -22.17
N SER A 277 4.63 -7.07 -21.76
CA SER A 277 4.17 -7.16 -20.37
C SER A 277 4.48 -8.50 -19.70
N GLN A 278 4.99 -9.50 -20.45
CA GLN A 278 5.12 -10.89 -20.02
C GLN A 278 3.80 -11.50 -19.51
N THR A 279 2.65 -11.09 -20.07
CA THR A 279 1.32 -11.51 -19.60
C THR A 279 0.34 -11.72 -20.76
N CYS A 280 0.04 -12.98 -21.09
CA CYS A 280 -0.86 -13.39 -22.17
C CYS A 280 -2.22 -13.85 -21.64
N SER A 281 -3.13 -12.92 -21.33
CA SER A 281 -4.45 -13.26 -20.79
C SER A 281 -5.48 -13.46 -21.89
N SER A 282 -6.13 -14.64 -21.92
CA SER A 282 -7.17 -14.99 -22.91
C SER A 282 -6.71 -14.90 -24.38
N GLY A 283 -5.40 -15.04 -24.65
CA GLY A 283 -4.81 -14.90 -25.99
C GLY A 283 -4.57 -13.45 -26.44
N ILE A 284 -4.59 -12.49 -25.51
CA ILE A 284 -4.27 -11.07 -25.75
C ILE A 284 -3.23 -10.61 -24.71
N CYS A 285 -2.22 -9.86 -25.15
CA CYS A 285 -1.28 -9.21 -24.25
C CYS A 285 -2.00 -8.14 -23.42
N VAL A 286 -2.00 -8.31 -22.10
CA VAL A 286 -2.60 -7.36 -21.15
C VAL A 286 -1.52 -6.61 -20.38
N ALA A 287 -1.85 -5.45 -19.82
CA ALA A 287 -0.99 -4.79 -18.85
C ALA A 287 -0.74 -5.73 -17.65
N PRO A 288 0.48 -5.76 -17.09
CA PRO A 288 0.82 -6.61 -15.95
C PRO A 288 0.01 -6.18 -14.70
N SER A 289 -0.39 -7.13 -13.87
CA SER A 289 -1.19 -6.88 -12.67
C SER A 289 -0.98 -7.93 -11.59
N CYS A 290 -1.12 -7.52 -10.33
CA CYS A 290 -1.00 -8.34 -9.11
C CYS A 290 -2.08 -9.44 -8.93
N THR A 291 -2.66 -9.94 -10.02
CA THR A 291 -3.75 -10.93 -10.10
C THR A 291 -3.78 -11.68 -11.45
N ASP A 292 -2.74 -11.60 -12.28
CA ASP A 292 -2.71 -12.23 -13.61
C ASP A 292 -2.14 -13.66 -13.62
N GLY A 293 -1.52 -14.11 -12.53
CA GLY A 293 -1.05 -15.48 -12.35
C GLY A 293 0.36 -15.76 -12.88
N VAL A 294 1.10 -14.75 -13.36
CA VAL A 294 2.55 -14.86 -13.61
C VAL A 294 3.35 -14.16 -12.50
N ARG A 295 4.67 -14.04 -12.66
CA ARG A 295 5.51 -13.19 -11.81
C ARG A 295 6.17 -12.15 -12.71
N ASN A 296 5.68 -10.91 -12.67
CA ASN A 296 6.09 -9.82 -13.54
C ASN A 296 6.42 -8.54 -12.75
N ASN A 297 6.50 -7.39 -13.44
CA ASN A 297 6.70 -6.06 -12.85
C ASN A 297 7.84 -6.01 -11.78
N ASP A 298 7.52 -5.69 -10.52
CA ASP A 298 8.44 -5.72 -9.37
C ASP A 298 8.08 -6.79 -8.34
N GLU A 299 7.31 -7.81 -8.75
CA GLU A 299 6.82 -8.88 -7.88
C GLU A 299 7.91 -9.83 -7.39
N THR A 300 7.75 -10.33 -6.17
CA THR A 300 8.72 -11.21 -5.52
C THR A 300 8.33 -12.68 -5.54
N ASP A 301 7.03 -12.97 -5.61
CA ASP A 301 6.44 -14.26 -6.01
C ASP A 301 5.21 -13.97 -6.90
N VAL A 302 4.58 -14.99 -7.47
CA VAL A 302 3.40 -14.84 -8.34
C VAL A 302 2.29 -14.07 -7.63
N ASP A 303 1.78 -13.01 -8.28
CA ASP A 303 0.73 -12.09 -7.80
C ASP A 303 1.07 -11.28 -6.51
N CYS A 304 2.32 -11.23 -6.02
CA CYS A 304 2.62 -10.60 -4.72
C CYS A 304 4.05 -10.05 -4.51
N GLY A 305 4.17 -9.13 -3.53
CA GLY A 305 5.41 -8.43 -3.16
C GLY A 305 5.69 -7.18 -3.99
N GLY A 306 6.74 -6.41 -3.65
CA GLY A 306 7.07 -5.18 -4.38
C GLY A 306 5.97 -4.11 -4.26
N SER A 307 5.41 -3.69 -5.40
CA SER A 307 4.26 -2.76 -5.46
C SER A 307 2.89 -3.44 -5.26
N CYS A 308 2.85 -4.78 -5.25
CA CYS A 308 1.65 -5.60 -5.10
C CYS A 308 1.29 -5.86 -3.62
N ALA A 309 0.25 -6.66 -3.38
CA ALA A 309 -0.12 -7.05 -2.02
C ALA A 309 1.00 -7.90 -1.37
N PRO A 310 1.24 -7.78 -0.05
CA PRO A 310 2.26 -8.61 0.61
C PRO A 310 1.95 -10.10 0.54
N CYS A 311 2.94 -10.89 0.17
CA CYS A 311 2.88 -12.33 0.03
C CYS A 311 2.54 -13.05 1.35
N GLN A 312 1.86 -14.19 1.25
CA GLN A 312 1.67 -15.11 2.37
C GLN A 312 2.97 -15.84 2.75
N PRO A 313 3.08 -16.43 3.95
CA PRO A 313 4.22 -17.27 4.32
C PRO A 313 4.51 -18.38 3.31
N PHE A 314 5.78 -18.79 3.23
CA PHE A 314 6.36 -19.74 2.28
C PHE A 314 6.44 -19.27 0.82
N ARG A 315 6.20 -17.98 0.55
CA ARG A 315 6.40 -17.32 -0.75
C ARG A 315 7.75 -16.61 -0.83
N SER A 316 8.21 -16.34 -2.04
CA SER A 316 9.47 -15.68 -2.35
C SER A 316 9.42 -14.17 -2.09
N CYS A 317 10.49 -13.60 -1.55
CA CYS A 317 10.60 -12.19 -1.15
C CYS A 317 12.01 -11.63 -1.37
N THR A 318 12.14 -10.30 -1.28
CA THR A 318 13.43 -9.58 -1.33
C THR A 318 13.67 -8.71 -0.09
N GLN A 319 12.59 -8.22 0.53
CA GLN A 319 12.59 -7.39 1.72
C GLN A 319 11.33 -7.64 2.56
N GLY A 320 11.34 -7.28 3.83
CA GLY A 320 10.26 -7.60 4.77
C GLY A 320 8.86 -7.10 4.36
N SER A 321 8.77 -5.96 3.65
CA SER A 321 7.50 -5.42 3.15
C SER A 321 6.81 -6.31 2.12
N ASP A 322 7.56 -7.18 1.45
CA ASP A 322 7.02 -8.11 0.47
C ASP A 322 6.19 -9.22 1.13
N CYS A 323 6.26 -9.35 2.46
CA CYS A 323 5.65 -10.41 3.24
C CYS A 323 4.58 -9.86 4.18
N TRP A 324 3.43 -10.54 4.27
CA TRP A 324 2.37 -10.19 5.21
C TRP A 324 2.81 -10.25 6.69
N SER A 325 3.82 -11.07 6.99
CA SER A 325 4.46 -11.14 8.30
C SER A 325 5.43 -9.99 8.58
N GLY A 326 5.87 -9.24 7.57
CA GLY A 326 6.96 -8.27 7.68
C GLY A 326 8.37 -8.89 7.64
N ILE A 327 8.48 -10.21 7.51
CA ILE A 327 9.74 -10.96 7.66
C ILE A 327 10.10 -11.67 6.34
N CYS A 328 11.30 -11.42 5.84
CA CYS A 328 11.87 -12.10 4.69
C CYS A 328 13.21 -12.72 5.11
N GLU A 329 13.28 -14.05 5.23
CA GLU A 329 14.47 -14.80 5.67
C GLU A 329 14.89 -15.79 4.57
N ASP A 330 16.18 -15.81 4.22
CA ASP A 330 16.73 -16.58 3.08
C ASP A 330 15.96 -16.43 1.74
N GLY A 331 15.29 -15.29 1.55
CA GLY A 331 14.46 -14.99 0.37
C GLY A 331 13.05 -15.58 0.40
N VAL A 332 12.57 -16.04 1.57
CA VAL A 332 11.23 -16.61 1.77
C VAL A 332 10.51 -15.90 2.93
N CYS A 333 9.22 -15.62 2.74
CA CYS A 333 8.35 -15.07 3.78
C CYS A 333 8.13 -16.10 4.89
N THR A 334 8.52 -15.80 6.12
CA THR A 334 8.31 -16.70 7.27
C THR A 334 6.98 -16.43 7.98
N VAL A 335 6.58 -17.32 8.88
CA VAL A 335 5.42 -17.11 9.76
C VAL A 335 5.80 -16.18 10.92
N PRO A 336 4.91 -15.25 11.33
CA PRO A 336 5.17 -14.36 12.46
C PRO A 336 5.25 -15.10 13.79
N THR A 337 6.13 -14.66 14.68
CA THR A 337 6.34 -15.19 16.03
C THR A 337 6.68 -14.08 17.02
N CYS A 338 6.36 -14.27 18.31
CA CYS A 338 6.67 -13.35 19.40
C CYS A 338 8.18 -13.33 19.77
N SER A 339 9.05 -13.31 18.77
CA SER A 339 10.52 -13.45 18.85
C SER A 339 11.23 -13.26 17.50
N ASP A 340 10.58 -12.67 16.49
CA ASP A 340 11.16 -12.47 15.14
C ASP A 340 11.77 -11.06 14.90
N GLY A 341 11.55 -10.12 15.83
CA GLY A 341 12.11 -8.76 15.77
C GLY A 341 11.32 -7.77 14.92
N VAL A 342 10.14 -8.14 14.41
CA VAL A 342 9.27 -7.28 13.60
C VAL A 342 7.89 -7.18 14.26
N ARG A 343 7.49 -5.99 14.72
CA ARG A 343 6.14 -5.78 15.28
C ARG A 343 5.06 -6.14 14.25
N ASN A 344 4.41 -7.28 14.44
CA ASN A 344 3.50 -7.86 13.45
C ASN A 344 2.24 -8.49 14.10
N ASN A 345 1.41 -9.20 13.33
CA ASN A 345 0.33 -10.06 13.85
C ASN A 345 -0.64 -9.35 14.82
N THR A 346 -0.64 -9.70 16.12
CA THR A 346 -1.46 -9.07 17.18
C THR A 346 -0.67 -8.14 18.09
N GLU A 347 0.62 -7.91 17.81
CA GLU A 347 1.57 -7.32 18.74
C GLU A 347 1.37 -5.82 18.97
N THR A 348 1.56 -5.40 20.21
CA THR A 348 1.45 -3.99 20.61
C THR A 348 2.79 -3.29 20.66
N ASP A 349 3.88 -4.02 20.83
CA ASP A 349 5.23 -3.62 20.46
C ASP A 349 6.01 -4.82 19.92
N VAL A 350 7.21 -4.61 19.38
CA VAL A 350 8.04 -5.68 18.80
C VAL A 350 8.15 -6.88 19.76
N ASP A 351 7.78 -8.07 19.25
CA ASP A 351 7.82 -9.38 19.92
C ASP A 351 6.87 -9.54 21.13
N CYS A 352 5.93 -8.61 21.38
CA CYS A 352 5.14 -8.63 22.63
C CYS A 352 3.72 -8.02 22.56
N GLY A 353 2.94 -8.40 23.59
CA GLY A 353 1.59 -7.88 23.84
C GLY A 353 0.50 -8.47 22.93
N GLY A 354 -0.73 -7.96 23.10
CA GLY A 354 -1.90 -8.47 22.41
C GLY A 354 -2.35 -9.84 22.95
N SER A 355 -3.15 -10.55 22.15
CA SER A 355 -3.81 -11.79 22.58
C SER A 355 -2.99 -13.07 22.36
N LEU A 356 -1.85 -13.01 21.68
CA LEU A 356 -1.03 -14.18 21.34
C LEU A 356 0.33 -14.22 22.04
N CYS A 357 0.93 -13.05 22.30
CA CYS A 357 2.29 -12.95 22.82
C CYS A 357 2.34 -12.70 24.33
N GLY A 358 3.54 -12.83 24.91
CA GLY A 358 3.76 -12.46 26.31
C GLY A 358 3.65 -10.95 26.51
N GLY A 359 3.26 -10.52 27.72
CA GLY A 359 3.16 -9.11 28.05
C GLY A 359 4.49 -8.37 27.87
N CYS A 360 4.43 -7.20 27.26
CA CYS A 360 5.55 -6.31 26.99
C CYS A 360 6.22 -5.79 28.28
N ALA A 361 7.52 -5.48 28.17
CA ALA A 361 8.29 -4.87 29.24
C ALA A 361 7.97 -3.38 29.41
N PRO A 362 8.24 -2.78 30.60
CA PRO A 362 8.08 -1.36 30.82
C PRO A 362 8.82 -0.47 29.80
N GLY A 363 8.11 0.54 29.29
CA GLY A 363 8.56 1.45 28.24
C GLY A 363 8.15 1.03 26.82
N GLN A 364 7.74 -0.22 26.60
CA GLN A 364 7.20 -0.70 25.32
C GLN A 364 5.73 -0.30 25.12
N LEU A 365 5.25 -0.39 23.89
CA LEU A 365 3.91 0.00 23.46
C LEU A 365 2.80 -1.03 23.79
N CYS A 366 1.59 -0.54 24.08
CA CYS A 366 0.42 -1.33 24.50
C CYS A 366 -0.90 -0.71 24.00
N ASN A 367 -1.99 -1.48 23.98
CA ASN A 367 -3.36 -1.01 23.73
C ASN A 367 -4.32 -1.28 24.90
N ALA A 368 -4.06 -2.34 25.68
CA ALA A 368 -4.81 -2.78 26.85
C ALA A 368 -3.85 -3.26 27.94
N ASP A 369 -4.32 -3.30 29.19
CA ASP A 369 -3.50 -3.67 30.36
C ASP A 369 -2.85 -5.06 30.24
N SER A 370 -3.58 -6.02 29.66
CA SER A 370 -3.11 -7.39 29.37
C SER A 370 -1.88 -7.46 28.46
N ASP A 371 -1.61 -6.40 27.70
CA ASP A 371 -0.47 -6.35 26.78
C ASP A 371 0.84 -6.11 27.54
N CYS A 372 0.80 -5.82 28.84
CA CYS A 372 1.95 -5.46 29.67
C CYS A 372 2.26 -6.54 30.71
N ALA A 373 3.55 -6.84 30.92
CA ALA A 373 4.02 -7.82 31.90
C ALA A 373 3.67 -7.47 33.37
N ASN A 374 3.26 -6.22 33.62
CA ASN A 374 2.81 -5.70 34.91
C ASN A 374 1.32 -5.30 34.92
N GLU A 375 0.53 -5.72 33.94
CA GLU A 375 -0.92 -5.47 33.83
C GLU A 375 -1.32 -3.98 33.93
N PHE A 376 -0.50 -3.06 33.40
CA PHE A 376 -0.79 -1.61 33.41
C PHE A 376 -0.33 -0.90 32.14
N CYS A 377 -1.30 -0.62 31.26
CA CYS A 377 -1.11 0.08 29.99
C CYS A 377 -1.55 1.54 30.11
N HIS A 378 -0.60 2.47 30.12
CA HIS A 378 -0.92 3.89 30.26
C HIS A 378 -0.51 4.71 29.03
N ARG A 379 -1.48 5.44 28.44
CA ARG A 379 -1.30 6.32 27.25
C ARG A 379 -0.61 5.64 26.05
N GLY A 380 -0.77 4.32 25.95
CA GLY A 380 -0.18 3.50 24.88
C GLY A 380 1.21 2.94 25.19
N THR A 381 1.71 3.06 26.43
CA THR A 381 2.96 2.41 26.89
C THR A 381 2.77 1.65 28.20
N CYS A 382 3.41 0.49 28.30
CA CYS A 382 3.51 -0.27 29.54
C CYS A 382 4.35 0.53 30.55
N PHE A 383 3.75 0.86 31.69
CA PHE A 383 4.32 1.84 32.61
C PHE A 383 4.52 1.23 34.00
N ILE A 384 5.68 1.43 34.65
CA ILE A 384 5.88 1.06 36.06
C ILE A 384 5.27 2.19 36.90
N PRO A 385 4.16 1.94 37.63
CA PRO A 385 3.55 2.96 38.44
C PRO A 385 4.50 3.36 39.59
N ASN A 386 4.76 4.66 39.72
CA ASN A 386 5.74 5.22 40.64
C ASN A 386 5.32 6.63 41.09
N CYS A 387 5.82 7.04 42.25
CA CYS A 387 5.40 8.21 43.02
C CYS A 387 5.53 9.61 42.37
N PHE A 388 5.79 9.69 41.06
CA PHE A 388 5.95 10.93 40.29
C PHE A 388 5.42 10.76 38.84
N ASP A 389 4.41 9.90 38.64
CA ASP A 389 3.86 9.55 37.32
C ASP A 389 2.61 10.34 36.89
N GLY A 390 1.96 11.04 37.82
CA GLY A 390 0.76 11.84 37.61
C GLY A 390 -0.57 11.11 37.87
N PHE A 391 -0.56 9.91 38.46
CA PHE A 391 -1.77 9.13 38.75
C PHE A 391 -1.81 8.63 40.19
N HIS A 392 -2.91 8.89 40.89
CA HIS A 392 -3.17 8.35 42.24
C HIS A 392 -3.23 6.81 42.22
N ASN A 393 -2.11 6.15 42.54
CA ASN A 393 -1.91 4.72 42.37
C ASN A 393 -0.99 4.11 43.46
N GLN A 394 -0.59 2.83 43.34
CA GLN A 394 0.04 2.03 44.41
C GLN A 394 -0.73 2.13 45.75
N ASP A 395 -0.14 2.77 46.76
CA ASP A 395 -0.73 3.09 48.06
C ASP A 395 -0.75 4.60 48.37
N GLU A 396 -0.62 5.46 47.35
CA GLU A 396 -0.72 6.91 47.46
C GLU A 396 -2.04 7.37 48.11
N THR A 397 -2.04 8.60 48.64
CA THR A 397 -3.23 9.24 49.22
C THR A 397 -3.67 10.51 48.51
N ASP A 398 -2.79 11.10 47.70
CA ASP A 398 -3.11 12.06 46.63
C ASP A 398 -2.10 11.83 45.49
N VAL A 399 -2.38 12.32 44.28
CA VAL A 399 -1.55 12.12 43.08
C VAL A 399 -0.10 12.51 43.35
N ASP A 400 0.83 11.56 43.16
CA ASP A 400 2.29 11.68 43.37
C ASP A 400 2.73 11.79 44.85
N CYS A 401 1.88 11.46 45.84
CA CYS A 401 2.28 11.56 47.26
C CYS A 401 1.44 10.77 48.30
N GLY A 402 2.02 10.63 49.50
CA GLY A 402 1.42 9.95 50.65
C GLY A 402 1.54 8.43 50.57
N GLY A 403 1.00 7.72 51.58
CA GLY A 403 1.15 6.28 51.69
C GLY A 403 2.50 5.86 52.27
N SER A 404 2.79 4.56 52.19
CA SER A 404 4.03 3.97 52.74
C SER A 404 5.17 3.82 51.72
N ILE A 405 4.86 3.84 50.42
CA ILE A 405 5.85 3.74 49.34
C ILE A 405 6.36 5.12 48.91
N CYS A 406 5.50 6.15 48.96
CA CYS A 406 5.75 7.45 48.35
C CYS A 406 6.08 8.58 49.34
N GLY A 407 6.56 9.71 48.81
CA GLY A 407 6.95 10.86 49.64
C GLY A 407 5.74 11.61 50.20
N PRO A 408 5.85 12.25 51.39
CA PRO A 408 4.72 12.90 52.02
C PRO A 408 4.22 14.13 51.24
N CYS A 409 2.90 14.24 51.15
CA CYS A 409 2.14 15.26 50.46
C CYS A 409 2.32 16.67 51.01
N ALA A 410 2.23 17.67 50.12
CA ALA A 410 2.14 19.07 50.50
C ALA A 410 0.76 19.43 51.09
N VAL A 411 0.70 20.54 51.83
CA VAL A 411 -0.55 21.10 52.37
C VAL A 411 -1.59 21.33 51.27
N GLY A 412 -2.84 20.91 51.51
CA GLY A 412 -3.96 20.99 50.58
C GLY A 412 -4.20 19.74 49.72
N ARG A 413 -3.33 18.72 49.83
CA ARG A 413 -3.50 17.38 49.24
C ARG A 413 -4.23 16.42 50.18
N MET A 414 -4.80 15.34 49.66
CA MET A 414 -5.48 14.27 50.40
C MET A 414 -4.52 13.36 51.20
N CYS A 415 -5.04 12.80 52.30
CA CYS A 415 -4.31 11.94 53.24
C CYS A 415 -5.24 10.99 54.00
N ASN A 416 -4.68 9.90 54.52
CA ASN A 416 -5.34 8.96 55.43
C ASN A 416 -4.72 8.96 56.84
N VAL A 417 -3.43 9.25 56.96
CA VAL A 417 -2.66 9.31 58.22
C VAL A 417 -1.76 10.55 58.26
N HIS A 418 -1.31 10.91 59.46
CA HIS A 418 -0.46 12.08 59.71
C HIS A 418 0.90 12.03 58.99
N GLU A 419 1.45 10.82 58.80
CA GLU A 419 2.74 10.60 58.11
C GLU A 419 2.62 10.81 56.59
N ASP A 420 1.42 10.79 56.01
CA ASP A 420 1.20 11.11 54.59
C ASP A 420 1.50 12.59 54.27
N CYS A 421 1.63 13.46 55.29
CA CYS A 421 1.69 14.90 55.13
C CYS A 421 3.06 15.46 55.53
N LEU A 422 3.62 16.34 54.70
CA LEU A 422 4.89 17.02 54.96
C LEU A 422 4.83 17.95 56.19
N SER A 423 3.62 18.33 56.61
CA SER A 423 3.34 19.03 57.87
C SER A 423 3.26 18.12 59.10
N GLY A 424 3.16 16.79 58.94
CA GLY A 424 2.79 15.85 59.99
C GLY A 424 1.30 15.90 60.39
N VAL A 425 0.46 16.60 59.62
CA VAL A 425 -0.92 16.92 60.01
C VAL A 425 -1.91 16.57 58.90
N CYS A 426 -2.62 15.46 59.08
CA CYS A 426 -3.76 15.07 58.27
C CYS A 426 -5.07 15.41 59.01
N PHE A 427 -5.84 16.39 58.51
CA PHE A 427 -7.05 16.87 59.16
C PHE A 427 -8.26 16.76 58.22
N ASN A 428 -9.30 16.02 58.63
CA ASN A 428 -10.47 15.69 57.80
C ASN A 428 -10.13 15.10 56.42
N GLY A 429 -9.03 14.33 56.31
CA GLY A 429 -8.58 13.68 55.08
C GLY A 429 -7.80 14.60 54.12
N VAL A 430 -7.37 15.78 54.57
CA VAL A 430 -6.52 16.71 53.82
C VAL A 430 -5.33 17.17 54.67
N CYS A 431 -4.14 17.24 54.08
CA CYS A 431 -2.95 17.76 54.73
C CYS A 431 -3.11 19.24 55.07
N ALA A 432 -3.14 19.55 56.37
CA ALA A 432 -3.29 20.91 56.88
C ALA A 432 -1.91 21.49 57.28
N PRO A 433 -1.76 22.84 57.36
CA PRO A 433 -0.65 23.41 58.11
C PRO A 433 -0.85 23.14 59.61
N PRO A 434 0.23 23.03 60.41
CA PRO A 434 0.12 22.84 61.84
C PRO A 434 -0.59 24.01 62.52
N SER A 435 -1.50 23.73 63.46
CA SER A 435 -2.35 24.71 64.14
C SER A 435 -2.91 24.16 65.46
N CYS A 436 -3.26 25.08 66.38
CA CYS A 436 -3.91 24.85 67.68
C CYS A 436 -5.35 24.27 67.62
N SER A 437 -5.63 23.38 66.68
CA SER A 437 -6.96 22.80 66.41
C SER A 437 -6.90 21.60 65.43
N ASP A 438 -5.73 20.98 65.26
CA ASP A 438 -5.48 19.92 64.27
C ASP A 438 -5.41 18.49 64.85
N ASN A 439 -5.56 18.36 66.18
CA ASN A 439 -5.47 17.13 66.98
C ASN A 439 -4.06 16.50 67.07
N VAL A 440 -2.97 17.19 66.72
CA VAL A 440 -1.58 16.70 66.85
C VAL A 440 -0.77 17.59 67.77
N LEU A 441 -0.16 17.02 68.83
CA LEU A 441 0.82 17.74 69.66
C LEU A 441 2.02 18.18 68.80
N ASN A 442 2.04 19.46 68.41
CA ASN A 442 3.03 20.00 67.48
C ASN A 442 3.46 21.44 67.85
N GLN A 443 4.39 22.01 67.07
CA GLN A 443 4.94 23.37 67.27
C GLN A 443 5.50 23.59 68.69
N ASP A 444 4.88 24.47 69.49
CA ASP A 444 5.24 24.73 70.90
C ASP A 444 4.10 24.40 71.89
N GLU A 445 3.10 23.64 71.46
CA GLU A 445 2.03 23.12 72.31
C GLU A 445 2.57 22.28 73.48
N THR A 446 1.86 22.29 74.61
CA THR A 446 2.25 21.51 75.80
C THR A 446 1.39 20.27 76.00
N ASP A 447 0.15 20.30 75.51
CA ASP A 447 -0.73 19.14 75.32
C ASP A 447 -1.53 19.39 74.02
N VAL A 448 -2.10 18.35 73.43
CA VAL A 448 -2.72 18.42 72.08
C VAL A 448 -3.71 19.59 71.98
N ASP A 449 -3.49 20.46 70.99
CA ASP A 449 -4.23 21.69 70.67
C ASP A 449 -4.15 22.83 71.72
N CYS A 450 -3.23 22.81 72.69
CA CYS A 450 -3.17 23.86 73.73
C CYS A 450 -1.80 24.11 74.39
N GLY A 451 -1.67 25.32 74.99
CA GLY A 451 -0.45 25.79 75.66
C GLY A 451 0.59 26.39 74.70
N GLY A 452 1.69 26.93 75.23
CA GLY A 452 2.71 27.59 74.43
C GLY A 452 2.18 28.86 73.75
N SER A 453 2.18 28.88 72.41
CA SER A 453 1.59 29.96 71.61
C SER A 453 0.09 29.79 71.33
N CYS A 454 -0.50 28.65 71.71
CA CYS A 454 -1.92 28.33 71.53
C CYS A 454 -2.80 28.80 72.70
N ASP A 455 -4.13 28.63 72.58
CA ASP A 455 -5.05 28.90 73.69
C ASP A 455 -4.67 28.07 74.93
N PRO A 456 -4.73 28.62 76.15
CA PRO A 456 -4.34 27.89 77.34
C PRO A 456 -5.15 26.60 77.57
N CYS A 457 -4.47 25.56 78.03
CA CYS A 457 -5.00 24.25 78.34
C CYS A 457 -5.97 24.24 79.54
N ALA A 458 -6.97 23.35 79.47
CA ALA A 458 -7.88 23.06 80.57
C ALA A 458 -7.21 22.21 81.68
N VAL A 459 -7.78 22.22 82.89
CA VAL A 459 -7.28 21.43 84.04
C VAL A 459 -7.12 19.94 83.69
N GLY A 460 -5.96 19.37 84.05
CA GLY A 460 -5.58 17.98 83.82
C GLY A 460 -4.69 17.75 82.60
N LYS A 461 -4.67 18.67 81.62
CA LYS A 461 -3.76 18.70 80.48
C LYS A 461 -2.30 18.96 80.91
N ILE A 462 -1.33 18.63 80.04
CA ILE A 462 0.11 18.85 80.25
C ILE A 462 0.48 20.33 80.03
N CYS A 463 1.46 20.81 80.81
CA CYS A 463 2.00 22.18 80.76
C CYS A 463 3.49 22.21 81.12
N ASN A 464 4.18 23.27 80.73
CA ASN A 464 5.58 23.55 81.07
C ASN A 464 5.72 24.81 81.94
N VAL A 465 4.90 25.84 81.67
CA VAL A 465 4.77 27.07 82.44
C VAL A 465 3.31 27.26 82.88
N ASP A 466 3.08 28.23 83.75
CA ASP A 466 1.76 28.48 84.31
C ASP A 466 0.80 29.11 83.31
N GLU A 467 1.34 29.95 82.43
CA GLU A 467 0.63 30.63 81.35
C GLU A 467 -0.02 29.65 80.36
N ASP A 468 0.52 28.42 80.24
CA ASP A 468 -0.05 27.34 79.44
C ASP A 468 -1.44 26.90 79.94
N CYS A 469 -1.85 27.29 81.15
CA CYS A 469 -3.05 26.79 81.82
C CYS A 469 -4.13 27.87 82.00
N GLN A 470 -5.39 27.54 81.71
CA GLN A 470 -6.54 28.43 81.99
C GLN A 470 -6.67 28.80 83.48
N SER A 471 -6.12 27.96 84.36
CA SER A 471 -6.01 28.20 85.81
C SER A 471 -4.84 29.09 86.22
N GLN A 472 -3.85 29.33 85.34
CA GLN A 472 -2.56 29.94 85.65
C GLN A 472 -1.74 29.18 86.73
N VAL A 473 -1.97 27.86 86.83
CA VAL A 473 -1.29 26.96 87.77
C VAL A 473 -0.86 25.66 87.07
N CYS A 474 0.44 25.55 86.78
CA CYS A 474 1.09 24.36 86.25
C CYS A 474 1.86 23.64 87.37
N THR A 475 1.32 22.53 87.88
CA THR A 475 1.93 21.79 89.00
C THR A 475 2.20 20.34 88.60
N GLY A 476 3.47 19.91 88.74
CA GLY A 476 3.89 18.55 88.36
C GLY A 476 3.82 18.27 86.86
N GLY A 477 3.91 19.31 86.01
CA GLY A 477 3.78 19.20 84.56
C GLY A 477 2.34 19.02 84.07
N ARG A 478 1.33 19.34 84.89
CA ARG A 478 -0.08 19.38 84.50
C ARG A 478 -0.79 20.61 85.05
N CYS A 479 -1.77 21.10 84.29
CA CYS A 479 -2.63 22.19 84.72
C CYS A 479 -3.46 21.73 85.92
N ALA A 480 -3.24 22.33 87.09
CA ALA A 480 -4.03 22.08 88.28
C ALA A 480 -5.26 22.98 88.29
N ALA A 481 -6.26 22.65 89.12
CA ALA A 481 -7.23 23.65 89.54
C ALA A 481 -6.52 24.66 90.47
N PRO A 482 -6.86 25.97 90.40
CA PRO A 482 -6.31 26.94 91.34
C PRO A 482 -6.80 26.63 92.75
N ILE A 483 -5.92 26.76 93.74
CA ILE A 483 -6.24 26.46 95.14
C ILE A 483 -5.63 27.51 96.06
N CYS A 484 -6.38 27.90 97.09
CA CYS A 484 -5.86 28.76 98.15
C CYS A 484 -4.58 28.16 98.77
N GLY A 485 -3.47 28.90 98.73
CA GLY A 485 -2.15 28.42 99.18
C GLY A 485 -1.30 27.79 98.06
N ASP A 486 -1.57 28.05 96.78
CA ASP A 486 -0.70 27.65 95.66
C ASP A 486 0.46 28.64 95.39
N GLY A 487 0.52 29.74 96.15
CA GLY A 487 1.57 30.76 96.04
C GLY A 487 1.14 31.98 95.22
N LYS A 488 -0.12 32.06 94.75
CA LYS A 488 -0.60 33.08 93.82
C LYS A 488 -2.00 33.55 94.14
N VAL A 489 -2.19 34.87 94.12
CA VAL A 489 -3.52 35.49 94.00
C VAL A 489 -3.89 35.54 92.52
N ASN A 490 -4.53 34.48 92.01
CA ASN A 490 -4.83 34.33 90.59
C ASN A 490 -6.34 34.24 90.26
N GLN A 491 -7.20 34.05 91.27
CA GLN A 491 -8.66 33.97 91.13
C GLN A 491 -9.41 35.12 91.82
N PRO A 492 -10.65 35.46 91.39
CA PRO A 492 -11.42 36.58 91.95
C PRO A 492 -11.87 36.43 93.41
N TRP A 493 -11.69 35.26 94.04
CA TRP A 493 -12.02 35.02 95.44
C TRP A 493 -10.80 35.10 96.39
N GLU A 494 -9.58 34.96 95.86
CA GLU A 494 -8.35 35.13 96.63
C GLU A 494 -8.10 36.61 96.91
N GLN A 495 -7.93 36.96 98.19
CA GLN A 495 -7.48 38.29 98.62
C GLN A 495 -6.04 38.28 99.13
N CYS A 496 -5.57 37.11 99.56
CA CYS A 496 -4.22 36.78 100.01
C CYS A 496 -3.90 35.33 99.58
N ASP A 497 -2.67 34.89 99.80
CA ASP A 497 -2.25 33.49 99.63
C ASP A 497 -1.19 33.13 100.70
N GLU A 498 -1.20 31.89 101.20
CA GLU A 498 -0.19 31.38 102.15
C GLU A 498 1.15 31.02 101.47
N GLY A 499 1.80 32.03 100.87
CA GLY A 499 3.12 31.86 100.26
C GLY A 499 4.16 31.26 101.23
N PRO A 500 5.17 30.51 100.72
CA PRO A 500 5.99 29.57 101.50
C PRO A 500 6.92 30.17 102.57
N THR A 501 6.83 31.49 102.83
CA THR A 501 7.55 32.22 103.87
C THR A 501 6.65 32.77 104.99
N GLY A 502 5.37 32.36 105.05
CA GLY A 502 4.54 32.30 106.26
C GLY A 502 4.57 33.55 107.15
N GLY A 503 3.89 34.62 106.73
CA GLY A 503 3.82 35.88 107.48
C GLY A 503 2.66 36.81 107.14
N ASP A 504 1.95 36.58 106.03
CA ASP A 504 0.73 37.30 105.70
C ASP A 504 -0.48 36.72 106.45
N TYR A 505 -1.37 37.62 106.88
CA TYR A 505 -2.50 37.34 107.76
C TYR A 505 -3.68 36.73 106.98
N CYS A 506 -3.53 35.50 106.49
CA CYS A 506 -4.51 34.81 105.63
C CYS A 506 -5.28 33.70 106.38
N ASP A 507 -6.35 33.16 105.79
CA ASP A 507 -7.09 31.99 106.29
C ASP A 507 -7.29 30.89 105.23
N GLU A 508 -7.90 29.78 105.65
CA GLU A 508 -8.25 28.61 104.83
C GLU A 508 -9.20 28.90 103.64
N ASN A 509 -9.71 30.13 103.51
CA ASN A 509 -10.54 30.62 102.41
C ASN A 509 -9.86 31.74 101.62
N CYS A 510 -8.56 31.97 101.84
CA CYS A 510 -7.75 33.05 101.27
C CYS A 510 -8.33 34.46 101.50
N GLN A 511 -8.94 34.66 102.68
CA GLN A 511 -9.38 35.96 103.20
C GLN A 511 -8.44 36.45 104.30
N TRP A 512 -8.38 37.77 104.53
CA TRP A 512 -7.51 38.35 105.56
C TRP A 512 -8.05 38.08 106.98
N ALA A 513 -7.27 37.40 107.83
CA ALA A 513 -7.67 36.91 109.15
C ALA A 513 -6.56 36.97 110.22
N ASN A 514 -6.92 36.81 111.49
CA ASN A 514 -6.00 36.71 112.65
C ASN A 514 -5.11 37.93 112.96
N CYS A 515 -5.24 39.06 112.24
CA CYS A 515 -4.63 40.32 112.66
C CYS A 515 -5.25 40.79 114.00
N PRO A 516 -4.48 41.01 115.09
CA PRO A 516 -5.02 41.43 116.40
C PRO A 516 -5.55 42.89 116.45
N GLY A 517 -5.55 43.61 115.32
CA GLY A 517 -6.07 44.98 115.20
C GLY A 517 -6.81 45.19 113.90
N ILE A 518 -6.24 45.97 112.97
CA ILE A 518 -6.82 46.23 111.65
C ILE A 518 -5.75 46.14 110.55
N MET A 519 -6.12 45.58 109.39
CA MET A 519 -5.24 45.51 108.22
C MET A 519 -5.26 46.84 107.44
N VAL A 520 -4.08 47.32 107.03
CA VAL A 520 -3.89 48.46 106.13
C VAL A 520 -2.96 47.99 105.01
N GLY A 521 -3.53 47.67 103.85
CA GLY A 521 -2.86 46.81 102.86
C GLY A 521 -2.55 45.44 103.48
N SER A 522 -1.34 44.91 103.21
CA SER A 522 -0.82 43.71 103.88
C SER A 522 -0.28 43.96 105.31
N THR A 523 -0.31 45.18 105.82
CA THR A 523 0.24 45.49 107.16
C THR A 523 -0.84 45.40 108.23
N CYS A 524 -0.72 44.45 109.15
CA CYS A 524 -1.52 44.43 110.38
C CYS A 524 -1.07 45.52 111.37
N VAL A 525 -2.00 46.36 111.82
CA VAL A 525 -1.75 47.45 112.75
C VAL A 525 -2.51 47.22 114.06
N PHE A 526 -1.79 47.19 115.18
CA PHE A 526 -2.31 46.79 116.49
C PHE A 526 -1.96 47.79 117.60
N VAL A 527 -2.91 48.01 118.52
CA VAL A 527 -2.76 48.83 119.75
C VAL A 527 -2.69 47.93 121.00
N PRO A 528 -1.50 47.60 121.54
CA PRO A 528 -1.38 46.97 122.86
C PRO A 528 -2.04 47.81 123.97
N SER A 529 -3.10 47.25 124.55
CA SER A 529 -3.96 47.91 125.56
C SER A 529 -3.49 47.75 127.01
N THR A 530 -2.43 46.96 127.25
CA THR A 530 -2.04 46.50 128.60
C THR A 530 -0.85 47.24 129.22
N GLN A 531 -0.13 48.07 128.47
CA GLN A 531 1.05 48.80 128.97
C GLN A 531 1.15 50.20 128.35
N SER A 532 1.30 51.23 129.20
CA SER A 532 1.75 52.56 128.76
C SER A 532 3.27 52.59 128.63
N ALA A 533 3.80 53.04 127.50
CA ALA A 533 5.20 53.41 127.39
C ALA A 533 5.38 54.89 127.81
N PRO A 534 6.33 55.22 128.71
CA PRO A 534 6.69 56.62 128.98
C PRO A 534 7.46 57.21 127.79
N ASP A 535 8.37 56.45 127.19
CA ASP A 535 9.25 56.92 126.12
C ASP A 535 9.30 55.99 124.89
N LYS A 536 9.78 56.57 123.77
CA LYS A 536 9.92 55.88 122.49
C LYS A 536 10.82 54.63 122.55
N PRO A 537 11.95 54.61 123.29
CA PRO A 537 12.73 53.40 123.52
C PRO A 537 11.95 52.28 124.21
N THR A 538 11.23 52.57 125.29
CA THR A 538 10.44 51.59 126.07
C THR A 538 9.34 51.00 125.21
N ALA A 539 8.64 51.83 124.44
CA ALA A 539 7.61 51.37 123.53
C ALA A 539 8.15 50.50 122.39
N ARG A 540 9.31 50.85 121.82
CA ARG A 540 9.98 50.00 120.84
C ARG A 540 10.29 48.62 121.43
N SER A 541 10.70 48.55 122.70
CA SER A 541 10.89 47.27 123.39
C SER A 541 9.56 46.52 123.60
N ILE A 542 8.48 47.19 123.99
CA ILE A 542 7.14 46.58 124.11
C ILE A 542 6.70 45.97 122.77
N CYS A 543 6.86 46.68 121.66
CA CYS A 543 6.55 46.14 120.33
C CYS A 543 7.46 44.96 119.94
N GLN A 544 8.78 45.06 120.18
CA GLN A 544 9.72 43.97 119.90
C GLN A 544 9.43 42.69 120.72
N ASN A 545 8.82 42.83 121.89
CA ASN A 545 8.39 41.68 122.71
C ASN A 545 7.14 40.96 122.17
N LEU A 546 6.44 41.51 121.17
CA LEU A 546 5.33 40.82 120.48
C LEU A 546 5.82 39.75 119.49
N GLY A 547 7.10 39.79 119.10
CA GLY A 547 7.75 38.82 118.21
C GLY A 547 8.58 39.47 117.10
N PRO A 548 9.30 38.66 116.30
CA PRO A 548 9.96 39.14 115.09
C PRO A 548 8.93 39.76 114.13
N GLY A 549 9.27 40.89 113.50
CA GLY A 549 8.39 41.65 112.61
C GLY A 549 7.74 42.89 113.25
N TRP A 550 7.56 42.91 114.58
CA TRP A 550 6.90 44.03 115.27
C TRP A 550 7.84 45.22 115.58
N GLY A 551 7.36 46.45 115.32
CA GLY A 551 8.10 47.72 115.39
C GLY A 551 7.20 48.89 115.84
N LEU A 552 7.46 50.14 115.44
CA LEU A 552 6.64 51.33 115.81
C LEU A 552 6.01 51.98 114.58
N CYS A 553 4.72 52.35 114.58
CA CYS A 553 4.03 52.92 113.41
C CYS A 553 4.81 54.00 112.64
N ASP A 554 4.79 53.94 111.30
CA ASP A 554 5.15 55.07 110.44
C ASP A 554 3.98 56.05 110.26
N GLN A 555 4.29 57.32 109.93
CA GLN A 555 3.29 58.36 109.73
C GLN A 555 2.34 58.07 108.56
N SER A 556 2.81 57.40 107.49
CA SER A 556 1.98 56.99 106.36
C SER A 556 0.80 56.11 106.78
N VAL A 557 1.06 55.08 107.59
CA VAL A 557 0.05 54.15 108.12
C VAL A 557 -0.88 54.83 109.12
N VAL A 558 -0.37 55.77 109.93
CA VAL A 558 -1.16 56.47 110.97
C VAL A 558 -2.13 57.51 110.39
N CYS A 559 -1.83 58.06 109.22
CA CYS A 559 -2.71 59.02 108.54
C CYS A 559 -3.66 58.38 107.50
N ASP A 560 -3.68 57.05 107.37
CA ASP A 560 -4.63 56.33 106.51
C ASP A 560 -6.07 56.48 107.04
N THR A 561 -7.04 56.73 106.16
CA THR A 561 -8.44 56.92 106.57
C THR A 561 -9.09 55.66 107.14
N ALA A 562 -8.61 54.46 106.79
CA ALA A 562 -9.12 53.19 107.30
C ALA A 562 -8.77 52.94 108.77
N ILE A 563 -7.63 53.45 109.26
CA ILE A 563 -7.22 53.23 110.67
C ILE A 563 -7.92 54.19 111.65
N HIS A 564 -8.39 55.35 111.18
CA HIS A 564 -8.95 56.39 112.06
C HIS A 564 -10.08 55.89 112.99
N PRO A 565 -11.07 55.07 112.57
CA PRO A 565 -12.10 54.54 113.47
C PRO A 565 -11.53 53.64 114.58
N TYR A 566 -10.49 52.85 114.28
CA TYR A 566 -9.80 51.99 115.23
C TYR A 566 -8.95 52.78 116.24
N LEU A 567 -8.30 53.87 115.82
CA LEU A 567 -7.61 54.78 116.74
C LEU A 567 -8.59 55.57 117.62
N ILE A 568 -9.75 55.96 117.08
CA ILE A 568 -10.81 56.67 117.82
C ILE A 568 -11.42 55.79 118.92
N SER A 569 -11.65 54.49 118.67
CA SER A 569 -12.24 53.60 119.68
C SER A 569 -11.35 53.35 120.90
N MET A 570 -10.02 53.51 120.74
CA MET A 570 -9.03 53.27 121.79
C MET A 570 -8.64 54.53 122.59
N CYS A 571 -8.89 55.74 122.08
CA CYS A 571 -8.38 57.00 122.66
C CYS A 571 -9.50 57.90 123.22
N SER A 572 -9.59 58.06 124.54
CA SER A 572 -10.57 58.94 125.19
C SER A 572 -9.93 60.16 125.87
N CYS A 573 -10.69 61.26 125.97
CA CYS A 573 -10.26 62.53 126.58
C CYS A 573 -9.96 62.45 128.09
N SER A 574 -10.15 61.29 128.72
CA SER A 574 -9.85 61.00 130.13
C SER A 574 -8.49 60.33 130.37
N GLY A 575 -7.60 60.27 129.36
CA GLY A 575 -6.17 59.97 129.57
C GLY A 575 -5.81 58.48 129.66
N GLY A 576 -6.25 57.67 128.68
CA GLY A 576 -5.88 56.26 128.57
C GLY A 576 -4.45 55.99 128.05
N ALA A 577 -4.00 54.74 128.18
CA ALA A 577 -2.72 54.23 127.67
C ALA A 577 -2.69 54.11 126.13
N ALA A 578 -1.52 54.29 125.48
CA ALA A 578 -1.39 54.11 124.03
C ALA A 578 0.05 53.85 123.50
N THR A 579 0.22 52.85 122.62
CA THR A 579 1.24 52.78 121.54
C THR A 579 0.82 51.77 120.44
N CYS A 580 1.37 51.86 119.22
CA CYS A 580 1.08 50.98 118.05
C CYS A 580 2.33 50.70 117.16
N ALA A 581 2.24 49.74 116.20
CA ALA A 581 3.31 49.22 115.31
C ALA A 581 2.87 49.20 113.81
N CYS A 582 3.65 49.41 112.71
CA CYS A 582 5.08 49.53 112.35
C CYS A 582 5.30 50.65 111.28
N SER A 583 6.48 51.20 110.91
CA SER A 583 7.89 50.97 111.36
C SER A 583 8.75 52.25 111.60
N GLY A 584 8.32 53.47 111.20
CA GLY A 584 9.18 54.64 110.90
C GLY A 584 9.20 55.85 111.85
N THR A 585 9.30 57.08 111.30
CA THR A 585 9.33 58.37 112.04
C THR A 585 8.32 59.35 111.46
N VAL A 586 7.36 59.92 112.21
CA VAL A 586 7.26 60.21 113.66
C VAL A 586 5.94 59.65 114.25
N ASN A 587 5.82 59.60 115.58
CA ASN A 587 5.01 58.62 116.33
C ASN A 587 3.81 59.17 117.12
N PHE A 588 2.80 58.30 117.32
CA PHE A 588 1.67 58.47 118.24
C PHE A 588 1.98 57.88 119.64
N TYR A 589 1.68 58.64 120.70
CA TYR A 589 1.78 58.27 122.12
C TYR A 589 0.80 59.13 122.93
N ILE A 590 0.40 58.71 124.13
CA ILE A 590 -0.29 59.57 125.11
C ILE A 590 0.16 59.20 126.53
N HIS A 591 0.65 60.18 127.29
CA HIS A 591 0.78 60.14 128.76
C HIS A 591 0.86 61.57 129.33
N VAL A 592 -0.06 61.95 130.23
CA VAL A 592 0.10 63.15 131.09
C VAL A 592 -0.57 62.97 132.46
N GLU A 593 0.14 62.35 133.40
CA GLU A 593 0.38 62.89 134.76
C GLU A 593 1.39 61.94 135.44
N ASN A 594 2.58 62.38 135.82
CA ASN A 594 2.82 63.43 136.83
C ASN A 594 2.75 64.93 136.44
N GLY A 595 2.82 65.40 135.20
CA GLY A 595 3.57 64.88 134.06
C GLY A 595 5.08 65.20 134.17
N THR A 596 5.83 65.37 133.07
CA THR A 596 5.41 65.43 131.67
C THR A 596 6.19 64.47 130.79
N ASP A 597 5.46 63.63 130.07
CA ASP A 597 5.76 63.41 128.66
C ASP A 597 4.85 64.32 127.82
N ARG A 598 5.16 64.49 126.53
CA ARG A 598 4.29 65.18 125.58
C ARG A 598 4.36 64.53 124.21
N SER A 599 3.20 64.30 123.64
CA SER A 599 3.02 63.52 122.44
C SER A 599 1.75 63.94 121.71
N HIS A 600 1.68 63.58 120.43
CA HIS A 600 0.85 64.25 119.44
C HIS A 600 -0.45 63.50 119.15
N TYR A 601 -1.52 64.25 118.89
CA TYR A 601 -2.83 63.70 118.54
C TYR A 601 -3.08 63.80 117.03
N VAL A 602 -3.77 62.80 116.46
CA VAL A 602 -4.33 62.87 115.10
C VAL A 602 -5.56 63.78 115.15
N ARG A 603 -5.75 64.65 114.14
CA ARG A 603 -6.87 65.59 114.08
C ARG A 603 -7.70 65.34 112.82
N GLY A 604 -8.94 64.89 113.02
CA GLY A 604 -9.88 64.62 111.94
C GLY A 604 -11.34 64.72 112.41
N PRO A 605 -12.31 64.77 111.47
CA PRO A 605 -13.73 64.85 111.79
C PRO A 605 -14.20 63.55 112.47
N GLY A 606 -14.35 63.60 113.80
CA GLY A 606 -14.74 62.46 114.62
C GLY A 606 -14.33 62.57 116.09
N PHE A 607 -13.23 63.27 116.39
CA PHE A 607 -12.78 63.50 117.77
C PHE A 607 -13.66 64.54 118.50
N PRO A 608 -14.30 64.20 119.63
CA PRO A 608 -15.14 65.14 120.38
C PRO A 608 -14.36 66.32 120.99
N GLY A 609 -14.95 67.52 120.96
CA GLY A 609 -14.57 68.64 121.84
C GLY A 609 -13.42 69.56 121.40
N CYS A 610 -12.81 69.40 120.21
CA CYS A 610 -11.59 70.14 119.83
C CYS A 610 -11.71 70.96 118.52
N THR A 611 -12.55 71.99 118.50
CA THR A 611 -12.71 72.90 117.34
C THR A 611 -11.46 73.71 117.03
N GLN A 612 -11.30 74.12 115.76
CA GLN A 612 -10.01 74.57 115.19
C GLN A 612 -9.56 75.99 115.63
N SER A 613 -10.41 76.75 116.34
CA SER A 613 -10.27 78.20 116.53
C SER A 613 -10.22 78.69 117.99
N ALA A 614 -10.32 77.80 118.99
CA ALA A 614 -10.22 78.18 120.40
C ALA A 614 -8.80 77.94 120.94
N ALA A 615 -8.18 78.98 121.51
CA ALA A 615 -6.96 78.81 122.30
C ALA A 615 -7.30 78.09 123.62
N CYS A 616 -6.47 77.11 124.04
CA CYS A 616 -6.63 76.41 125.33
C CYS A 616 -6.56 77.40 126.50
N ALA A 617 -7.72 77.85 127.00
CA ALA A 617 -7.85 78.74 128.15
C ALA A 617 -9.06 78.34 129.00
N LEU A 618 -8.87 78.32 130.33
CA LEU A 618 -9.91 78.15 131.35
C LEU A 618 -10.61 76.76 131.43
N ALA A 619 -9.83 75.68 131.35
CA ALA A 619 -10.10 74.45 132.10
C ALA A 619 -8.79 73.92 132.69
N GLY A 620 -8.77 73.58 133.99
CA GLY A 620 -7.54 73.31 134.75
C GLY A 620 -6.79 72.01 134.44
N THR A 621 -7.26 71.23 133.46
CA THR A 621 -6.81 69.85 133.17
C THR A 621 -6.60 69.58 131.67
N ALA A 622 -6.61 70.62 130.81
CA ALA A 622 -6.53 70.46 129.36
C ALA A 622 -5.20 70.99 128.78
N THR A 623 -4.39 70.10 128.18
CA THR A 623 -3.13 70.46 127.49
C THR A 623 -3.25 70.38 125.97
N CYS A 624 -3.12 71.50 125.28
CA CYS A 624 -3.01 71.56 123.81
C CYS A 624 -1.64 71.02 123.31
N GLY A 625 -1.63 70.32 122.17
CA GLY A 625 -0.43 69.81 121.48
C GLY A 625 -0.52 69.92 119.95
N THR A 626 0.61 69.71 119.25
CA THR A 626 0.71 69.82 117.78
C THR A 626 0.03 68.62 117.08
N PRO A 627 -0.72 68.81 115.96
CA PRO A 627 -1.35 67.71 115.24
C PRO A 627 -0.36 66.83 114.44
N LEU A 628 -0.66 65.53 114.31
CA LEU A 628 0.12 64.54 113.54
C LEU A 628 -0.19 64.52 112.04
N CYS A 629 -1.46 64.60 111.69
CA CYS A 629 -1.96 64.60 110.32
C CYS A 629 -2.76 65.90 110.12
N CYS A 630 -2.40 66.68 109.11
CA CYS A 630 -3.19 67.82 108.66
C CYS A 630 -4.00 67.38 107.45
N LEU A 631 -5.26 66.97 107.66
CA LEU A 631 -6.20 66.85 106.56
C LEU A 631 -6.42 68.23 105.93
N GLY A 632 -6.37 68.28 104.60
CA GLY A 632 -6.91 69.40 103.84
C GLY A 632 -8.43 69.52 104.03
N PRO A 633 -9.03 70.66 103.63
CA PRO A 633 -10.45 70.94 103.81
C PRO A 633 -11.36 69.97 103.04
#